data_AF-A0A2T7BGN9-F1
#
_entry.id   AF-A0A2T7BGN9-F1
#
_cell.length_a   1.000
_cell.length_b   1.000
_cell.length_c   1.000
_cell.angle_alpha   90.00
_cell.angle_beta   90.00
_cell.angle_gamma   90.00
#
_symmetry.space_group_name_H-M   'P 1'
#
loop_
_entity.id
_entity.type
_entity.pdbx_description
1 polymer ?
#
loop_
_entity_poly.entity_id
_entity_poly.type
_entity_poly.pdbx_seq_one_letter_code
_entity_poly.pdbx_strand_id
1 'polypeptide(L)'
;MDKEMHKALRLLDAGQTGRAVTILEEIIAMARQERMPVLLVRASCVLGEVYYLQGQLDTARTYFTDVLNTPLDTDVADYEKGRAADLLDRII
;
A
#
# COMPACT_ATOMS: atom_id res chain seq x y z
N MET A 1 1.09 9.03 -13.84
CA MET A 1 1.00 7.88 -12.92
C MET A 1 0.11 8.17 -11.70
N ASP A 2 0.08 9.42 -11.21
CA ASP A 2 -0.77 9.84 -10.09
C ASP A 2 -2.28 9.60 -10.26
N LYS A 3 -2.82 9.62 -11.48
CA LYS A 3 -4.28 9.59 -11.69
C LYS A 3 -4.96 8.34 -11.13
N GLU A 4 -4.39 7.16 -11.35
CA GLU A 4 -5.00 5.91 -10.85
C GLU A 4 -4.85 5.79 -9.33
N MET A 5 -3.73 6.26 -8.76
CA MET A 5 -3.57 6.32 -7.30
C MET A 5 -4.64 7.24 -6.67
N HIS A 6 -4.83 8.45 -7.20
CA HIS A 6 -5.87 9.36 -6.70
C HIS A 6 -7.27 8.77 -6.86
N LYS A 7 -7.54 8.03 -7.94
CA LYS A 7 -8.81 7.36 -8.16
C LYS A 7 -9.03 6.25 -7.13
N ALA A 8 -8.02 5.44 -6.84
CA ALA A 8 -8.10 4.42 -5.79
C ALA A 8 -8.42 5.05 -4.43
N LEU A 9 -7.72 6.13 -4.04
CA LEU A 9 -7.97 6.84 -2.79
C LEU A 9 -9.40 7.40 -2.72
N ARG A 10 -9.89 8.04 -3.79
CA ARG A 10 -11.27 8.54 -3.83
C ARG A 10 -12.32 7.42 -3.74
N LEU A 11 -12.02 6.24 -4.27
CA LEU A 11 -12.89 5.08 -4.15
C LEU A 11 -12.91 4.56 -2.70
N LEU A 12 -11.77 4.57 -2.00
CA LEU A 12 -11.71 4.26 -0.57
C LEU A 12 -12.53 5.26 0.25
N ASP A 13 -12.37 6.56 0.00
CA ASP A 13 -13.14 7.62 0.67
C ASP A 13 -14.66 7.46 0.45
N ALA A 14 -15.05 6.93 -0.71
CA ALA A 14 -16.45 6.63 -1.04
C ALA A 14 -16.94 5.26 -0.53
N GLY A 15 -16.12 4.52 0.24
CA GLY A 15 -16.44 3.18 0.72
C GLY A 15 -16.47 2.09 -0.36
N GLN A 16 -16.03 2.39 -1.58
CA GLN A 16 -15.99 1.45 -2.70
C GLN A 16 -14.72 0.59 -2.66
N THR A 17 -14.49 -0.08 -1.53
CA THR A 17 -13.22 -0.73 -1.20
C THR A 17 -12.81 -1.79 -2.23
N GLY A 18 -13.74 -2.62 -2.71
CA GLY A 18 -13.42 -3.65 -3.70
C GLY A 18 -12.85 -3.08 -5.01
N ARG A 19 -13.40 -1.96 -5.49
CA ARG A 19 -12.91 -1.30 -6.71
C ARG A 19 -11.55 -0.63 -6.47
N ALA A 20 -11.34 -0.07 -5.29
CA ALA A 20 -10.06 0.53 -4.93
C ALA A 20 -8.96 -0.52 -4.86
N VAL A 21 -9.24 -1.69 -4.26
CA VAL A 21 -8.32 -2.83 -4.17
C VAL A 21 -7.86 -3.26 -5.55
N THR A 22 -8.78 -3.48 -6.50
CA THR A 22 -8.41 -3.87 -7.88
C THR A 22 -7.45 -2.87 -8.52
N ILE A 23 -7.70 -1.56 -8.38
CA ILE A 23 -6.82 -0.53 -8.94
C ILE A 23 -5.46 -0.51 -8.23
N LEU A 24 -5.43 -0.70 -6.91
CA LEU A 24 -4.18 -0.75 -6.16
C LEU A 24 -3.32 -1.96 -6.57
N GLU A 25 -3.93 -3.13 -6.77
CA GLU A 25 -3.23 -4.33 -7.26
C GLU A 25 -2.63 -4.11 -8.65
N GLU A 26 -3.38 -3.49 -9.58
CA GLU A 26 -2.89 -3.11 -10.90
C GLU A 26 -1.72 -2.12 -10.82
N ILE A 27 -1.82 -1.11 -9.95
CA ILE A 27 -0.75 -0.14 -9.70
C ILE A 27 0.50 -0.84 -9.17
N ILE A 28 0.37 -1.75 -8.21
CA ILE A 28 1.49 -2.50 -7.61
C ILE A 28 2.17 -3.37 -8.68
N ALA A 29 1.41 -4.10 -9.49
CA ALA A 29 1.95 -4.94 -10.54
C ALA A 29 2.75 -4.12 -11.56
N MET A 30 2.18 -3.00 -12.01
CA MET A 30 2.85 -2.08 -12.92
C MET A 30 4.09 -1.45 -12.27
N ALA A 31 4.00 -0.97 -11.03
CA ALA A 31 5.13 -0.34 -10.33
C ALA A 31 6.30 -1.32 -10.11
N ARG A 32 6.01 -2.60 -9.88
CA ARG A 32 7.03 -3.67 -9.85
C ARG A 32 7.68 -3.86 -11.22
N GLN A 33 6.88 -3.96 -12.28
CA GLN A 33 7.37 -4.15 -13.65
C GLN A 33 8.24 -2.98 -14.12
N GLU A 34 7.80 -1.75 -13.85
CA GLU A 34 8.48 -0.52 -14.27
C GLU A 34 9.56 -0.05 -13.28
N ARG A 35 9.81 -0.82 -12.21
CA ARG A 35 10.81 -0.52 -11.16
C ARG A 35 10.61 0.88 -10.56
N MET A 36 9.39 1.15 -10.12
CA MET A 36 8.97 2.42 -9.53
C MET A 36 8.77 2.28 -8.02
N PRO A 37 9.86 2.27 -7.23
CA PRO A 37 9.83 1.90 -5.81
C PRO A 37 8.97 2.83 -4.96
N VAL A 38 8.93 4.13 -5.26
CA VAL A 38 8.07 5.09 -4.53
C VAL A 38 6.60 4.74 -4.67
N LEU A 39 6.14 4.50 -5.91
CA LEU A 39 4.75 4.14 -6.17
C LEU A 39 4.41 2.75 -5.61
N LEU A 40 5.35 1.81 -5.72
CA LEU A 40 5.22 0.48 -5.14
C LEU A 40 5.01 0.56 -3.63
N VAL A 41 5.88 1.25 -2.90
CA VAL A 41 5.77 1.45 -1.44
C VAL A 41 4.44 2.09 -1.09
N ARG A 42 4.06 3.16 -1.78
CA ARG A 42 2.83 3.89 -1.47
C ARG A 42 1.58 3.08 -1.71
N ALA A 43 1.47 2.41 -2.86
CA ALA A 43 0.30 1.59 -3.18
C ALA A 43 0.22 0.35 -2.28
N SER A 44 1.35 -0.31 -2.00
CA SER A 44 1.41 -1.46 -1.08
C SER A 44 1.06 -1.07 0.36
N CYS A 45 1.49 0.11 0.84
CA CYS A 45 1.12 0.59 2.18
C CYS A 45 -0.40 0.80 2.28
N VAL A 46 -1.00 1.51 1.32
CA VAL A 46 -2.45 1.75 1.29
C VAL A 46 -3.23 0.44 1.21
N LEU A 47 -2.80 -0.50 0.36
CA LEU A 47 -3.47 -1.79 0.25
C LEU A 47 -3.34 -2.63 1.53
N GLY A 48 -2.18 -2.58 2.20
CA GLY A 48 -1.99 -3.18 3.53
C GLY A 48 -2.94 -2.58 4.58
N GLU A 49 -3.09 -1.24 4.61
CA GLU A 49 -4.04 -0.55 5.49
C GLU A 49 -5.48 -1.01 5.24
N VAL A 50 -5.88 -1.18 3.97
CA VAL A 50 -7.21 -1.69 3.61
C VAL A 50 -7.45 -3.08 4.19
N TYR A 51 -6.50 -4.00 4.00
CA TYR A 51 -6.62 -5.36 4.52
C TYR A 51 -6.60 -5.40 6.06
N TYR A 52 -5.80 -4.54 6.68
CA TYR A 52 -5.77 -4.40 8.14
C TYR A 52 -7.15 -3.99 8.68
N LEU A 53 -7.78 -2.97 8.08
CA LEU A 53 -9.10 -2.50 8.48
C LEU A 53 -10.22 -3.52 8.23
N GLN A 54 -10.02 -4.44 7.29
CA GLN A 54 -10.93 -5.56 7.03
C GLN A 54 -10.69 -6.77 7.96
N GLY A 55 -9.70 -6.71 8.86
CA GLY A 55 -9.33 -7.82 9.74
C GLY A 55 -8.56 -8.93 9.03
N GLN A 56 -8.13 -8.72 7.79
CA GLN A 56 -7.32 -9.68 7.02
C GLN A 56 -5.84 -9.49 7.36
N LEU A 57 -5.51 -9.81 8.61
CA LEU A 57 -4.25 -9.44 9.24
C LEU A 57 -3.01 -10.11 8.60
N ASP A 58 -3.11 -11.36 8.16
CA ASP A 58 -2.00 -12.06 7.48
C ASP A 58 -1.66 -11.40 6.13
N THR A 59 -2.69 -11.01 5.38
CA THR A 59 -2.53 -10.30 4.11
C THR A 59 -1.94 -8.92 4.35
N ALA A 60 -2.45 -8.17 5.34
CA ALA A 60 -1.92 -6.87 5.71
C ALA A 60 -0.44 -6.95 6.12
N ARG A 61 -0.10 -7.93 6.96
CA ARG A 61 1.28 -8.22 7.40
C ARG A 61 2.21 -8.42 6.19
N THR A 62 1.77 -9.16 5.19
CA THR A 62 2.54 -9.39 3.96
C THR A 62 2.84 -8.08 3.24
N TYR A 63 1.83 -7.23 3.02
CA TYR A 63 2.01 -5.94 2.36
C TYR A 63 2.90 -4.97 3.15
N PHE A 64 2.74 -4.88 4.48
CA PHE A 64 3.59 -4.03 5.31
C PHE A 64 5.04 -4.52 5.31
N THR A 65 5.26 -5.82 5.35
CA THR A 65 6.61 -6.40 5.25
C THR A 65 7.27 -6.07 3.90
N ASP A 66 6.51 -6.17 2.80
CA ASP A 66 6.99 -5.78 1.46
C ASP A 66 7.36 -4.28 1.39
N VAL A 67 6.56 -3.41 2.01
CA VAL A 67 6.85 -1.97 2.10
C VAL A 67 8.18 -1.70 2.79
N LEU A 68 8.41 -2.34 3.95
CA LEU A 68 9.63 -2.15 4.73
C LEU A 68 10.87 -2.71 4.01
N ASN A 69 10.72 -3.84 3.31
CA ASN A 69 11.80 -4.50 2.58
C ASN A 69 12.10 -3.87 1.21
N THR A 70 11.21 -3.02 0.67
CA THR A 70 11.45 -2.38 -0.62
C THR A 70 12.65 -1.43 -0.52
N PRO A 71 13.72 -1.64 -1.32
CA PRO A 71 14.88 -0.76 -1.33
C PRO A 71 14.47 0.60 -1.91
N LEU A 72 14.43 1.60 -1.04
CA LEU A 72 14.07 2.97 -1.38
C LEU A 72 14.70 3.88 -0.33
N ASP A 73 15.23 5.01 -0.80
CA ASP A 73 15.75 6.07 0.05
C ASP A 73 14.68 6.52 1.04
N THR A 74 15.04 6.58 2.32
CA THR A 74 14.10 6.71 3.44
C THR A 74 13.31 8.01 3.35
N ASP A 75 13.97 9.10 2.99
CA ASP A 75 13.40 10.45 2.99
C ASP A 75 12.16 10.63 2.09
N VAL A 76 11.99 9.77 1.08
CA VAL A 76 10.86 9.84 0.11
C VAL A 76 9.65 9.02 0.57
N ALA A 77 9.84 8.06 1.47
CA ALA A 77 8.78 7.13 1.90
C ALA A 77 8.77 6.88 3.41
N ASP A 78 9.35 7.78 4.21
CA ASP A 78 9.39 7.70 5.67
C ASP A 78 7.98 7.59 6.26
N TYR A 79 7.03 8.32 5.68
CA TYR A 79 5.64 8.27 6.13
C TYR A 79 5.04 6.87 5.95
N GLU A 80 5.14 6.30 4.74
CA GLU A 80 4.60 4.98 4.44
C GLU A 80 5.33 3.87 5.17
N LYS A 81 6.67 3.94 5.28
CA LYS A 81 7.45 2.95 6.03
C LYS A 81 7.17 3.04 7.53
N GLY A 82 7.11 4.25 8.09
CA GLY A 82 6.74 4.46 9.49
C GLY A 82 5.34 3.93 9.79
N ARG A 83 4.36 4.23 8.93
CA ARG A 83 3.00 3.71 9.09
C ARG A 83 2.93 2.19 8.98
N ALA A 84 3.62 1.60 8.00
CA ALA A 84 3.66 0.16 7.82
C ALA A 84 4.26 -0.53 9.05
N ALA A 85 5.35 0.01 9.63
CA ALA A 85 5.93 -0.49 10.87
C ALA A 85 4.95 -0.39 12.05
N ASP A 86 4.34 0.79 12.26
CA ASP A 86 3.38 1.02 13.34
C ASP A 86 2.18 0.06 13.30
N LEU A 87 1.68 -0.24 12.10
CA LEU A 87 0.56 -1.17 11.93
C LEU A 87 0.99 -2.62 12.04
N LEU A 88 2.16 -2.97 11.52
CA LEU A 88 2.73 -4.31 11.66
C LEU A 88 2.93 -4.70 13.14
N ASP A 89 3.38 -3.76 13.96
CA ASP A 89 3.51 -3.89 15.42
C ASP A 89 2.17 -4.00 16.15
N ARG A 90 1.03 -3.81 15.48
CA ARG A 90 -0.31 -4.01 16.05
C ARG A 90 -0.96 -5.32 15.63
N ILE A 91 -0.34 -6.05 14.69
CA ILE A 91 -0.83 -7.37 14.21
C ILE A 91 -0.30 -8.52 15.11
N ILE A 92 0.38 -8.22 16.22
CA ILE A 92 0.94 -9.21 17.15
C ILE A 92 -0.13 -9.94 17.95
#